data_AF-A0A7W5XWG6-F1
#
_entry.id   AF-A0A7W5XWG6-F1
#
_cell.length_a   1.000
_cell.length_b   1.000
_cell.length_c   1.000
_cell.angle_alpha   90.00
_cell.angle_beta   90.00
_cell.angle_gamma   90.00
#
_symmetry.space_group_name_H-M   'P 1'
#
loop_
_entity.id
_entity.type
_entity.pdbx_description
1 polymer ?
#
loop_
_entity_poly.entity_id
_entity_poly.type
_entity_poly.pdbx_seq_one_letter_code
_entity_poly.pdbx_strand_id
1 'polypeptide(L)'
;MFDRLVLPFRRLALHRFIAEHPPSRQVSRADSELVAAYEGILPASLLELWRRKGLGFYGEMQLALIDPRPWQAVLNRWIISPPDDVRRIPIALTPFGVLLYYRKLTATDEDVVFIDPVSKRTSDLAWSLDEFFNRFLCDRQSLESLISPALVRSAREECGALSSGEVYEIDQMLFSMQMLQIAKVDAFEIHQRLRDAVDPPRPTAEKPTTVADALPVEYRPGFEDVAAGQGLTGLYLSSYIDWHRLLALRADGRYNLLFWRIHHRTLERVEVRFYSGAYETSRNAQGDEIVELDIRLRTDSLGGDDNDDRLVVMHSGGTSFLLRVHDLDDIATAIGGWDEMGHSEYYFRRVTLDEAFDEEPSDGRAAPPFADLPHALHALVHVEPLRTTITHVADPNLDEEDDGEGTVMCTLDLGEDDGLRFNMPLYSPPDTGRHLKGWIWEMAPHACKVGVQYRRGEDGTIEHGPVIGDILTTRAPDESLSG
;
A
#
# COMPACT_ATOMS: atom_id res chain seq x y z
N MET A 1 -42.95 58.26 -18.06
CA MET A 1 -42.14 58.20 -16.82
C MET A 1 -41.91 56.73 -16.51
N PHE A 2 -40.68 56.37 -16.15
CA PHE A 2 -40.07 55.04 -16.03
C PHE A 2 -39.45 54.46 -17.30
N ASP A 3 -38.23 54.94 -17.55
CA ASP A 3 -37.14 54.22 -18.22
C ASP A 3 -36.94 52.84 -17.58
N ARG A 4 -37.03 51.79 -18.39
CA ARG A 4 -36.39 50.50 -18.10
C ARG A 4 -34.96 50.57 -18.61
N LEU A 5 -34.05 50.97 -17.74
CA LEU A 5 -32.61 50.79 -17.91
C LEU A 5 -32.32 49.28 -18.05
N VAL A 6 -32.02 48.86 -19.27
CA VAL A 6 -31.34 47.59 -19.54
C VAL A 6 -29.92 47.74 -18.99
N LEU A 7 -29.66 47.15 -17.83
CA LEU A 7 -28.30 47.02 -17.30
C LEU A 7 -27.47 46.21 -18.33
N PRO A 8 -26.32 46.72 -18.80
CA PRO A 8 -25.45 45.94 -19.68
C PRO A 8 -25.02 44.67 -18.94
N PHE A 9 -25.12 43.51 -19.60
CA PHE A 9 -24.59 42.24 -19.10
C PHE A 9 -23.08 42.38 -18.88
N ARG A 10 -22.67 42.80 -17.68
CA ARG A 10 -21.27 42.99 -17.32
C ARG A 10 -20.60 41.62 -17.29
N ARG A 11 -19.65 41.42 -18.20
CA ARG A 11 -18.83 40.21 -18.31
C ARG A 11 -18.10 40.00 -16.98
N LEU A 12 -18.15 38.78 -16.45
CA LEU A 12 -17.48 38.38 -15.19
C LEU A 12 -15.97 38.63 -15.31
N ALA A 13 -15.31 39.01 -14.21
CA ALA A 13 -13.85 39.15 -14.19
C ALA A 13 -13.14 37.84 -14.60
N LEU A 14 -13.61 36.70 -14.09
CA LEU A 14 -13.09 35.36 -14.39
C LEU A 14 -13.80 34.68 -15.57
N HIS A 15 -14.23 35.45 -16.58
CA HIS A 15 -15.01 34.89 -17.69
C HIS A 15 -14.25 33.88 -18.56
N ARG A 16 -12.92 33.99 -18.68
CA ARG A 16 -12.13 33.07 -19.50
C ARG A 16 -12.09 31.70 -18.84
N PHE A 17 -11.85 31.67 -17.53
CA PHE A 17 -11.97 30.46 -16.72
C PHE A 17 -13.33 29.78 -16.90
N ILE A 18 -14.43 30.51 -16.78
CA ILE A 18 -15.78 29.94 -16.90
C ILE A 18 -16.06 29.38 -18.31
N ALA A 19 -15.49 30.03 -19.35
CA ALA A 19 -15.67 29.59 -20.72
C ALA A 19 -14.91 28.28 -21.00
N GLU A 20 -13.69 28.15 -20.48
CA GLU A 20 -12.87 26.95 -20.62
C GLU A 20 -13.35 25.81 -19.71
N HIS A 21 -13.73 26.16 -18.48
CA HIS A 21 -14.13 25.23 -17.42
C HIS A 21 -15.54 25.56 -16.95
N PRO A 22 -16.59 25.12 -17.65
CA PRO A 22 -17.96 25.42 -17.26
C PRO A 22 -18.32 24.76 -15.91
N PRO A 23 -19.18 25.40 -15.09
CA PRO A 23 -19.63 24.81 -13.84
C PRO A 23 -20.46 23.55 -14.10
N SER A 24 -20.21 22.50 -13.32
CA SER A 24 -20.99 21.28 -13.35
C SER A 24 -22.39 21.47 -12.75
N ARG A 25 -23.24 20.46 -12.90
CA ARG A 25 -24.59 20.44 -12.28
C ARG A 25 -24.56 20.36 -10.75
N GLN A 26 -23.43 19.95 -10.17
CA GLN A 26 -23.26 19.84 -8.72
C GLN A 26 -22.87 21.18 -8.07
N VAL A 27 -22.65 22.24 -8.87
CA VAL A 27 -22.28 23.55 -8.34
C VAL A 27 -23.47 24.19 -7.64
N SER A 28 -23.27 24.63 -6.40
CA SER A 28 -24.25 25.36 -5.60
C SER A 28 -23.81 26.80 -5.38
N ARG A 29 -24.73 27.76 -5.48
CA ARG A 29 -24.38 29.17 -5.27
C ARG A 29 -23.94 29.39 -3.83
N ALA A 30 -22.87 30.17 -3.66
CA ALA A 30 -22.47 30.62 -2.32
C ALA A 30 -23.58 31.49 -1.72
N ASP A 31 -23.90 31.22 -0.46
CA ASP A 31 -24.82 32.05 0.29
C ASP A 31 -24.21 33.45 0.57
N SER A 32 -25.06 34.40 0.93
CA SER A 32 -24.62 35.79 1.18
C SER A 32 -23.71 35.92 2.41
N GLU A 33 -23.85 35.03 3.38
CA GLU A 33 -23.05 35.04 4.61
C GLU A 33 -21.61 34.65 4.30
N LEU A 34 -21.40 33.60 3.51
CA LEU A 34 -20.10 33.17 3.03
C LEU A 34 -19.42 34.28 2.21
N VAL A 35 -20.13 34.88 1.26
CA VAL A 35 -19.54 35.94 0.43
C VAL A 35 -19.14 37.14 1.31
N ALA A 36 -20.00 37.57 2.23
CA ALA A 36 -19.71 38.69 3.13
C ALA A 36 -18.53 38.39 4.07
N ALA A 37 -18.37 37.15 4.54
CA ALA A 37 -17.28 36.76 5.43
C ALA A 37 -15.88 36.89 4.80
N TYR A 38 -15.79 36.93 3.47
CA TYR A 38 -14.53 37.06 2.72
C TYR A 38 -14.42 38.36 1.91
N GLU A 39 -15.39 39.29 2.00
CA GLU A 39 -15.27 40.62 1.39
C GLU A 39 -14.08 41.39 1.98
N GLY A 40 -13.25 41.95 1.10
CA GLY A 40 -12.00 42.63 1.49
C GLY A 40 -10.86 41.69 1.92
N ILE A 41 -11.08 40.38 1.97
CA ILE A 41 -10.06 39.36 2.27
C ILE A 41 -9.65 38.63 1.00
N LEU A 42 -10.63 38.19 0.19
CA LEU A 42 -10.42 37.59 -1.11
C LEU A 42 -10.64 38.62 -2.24
N PRO A 43 -9.97 38.46 -3.39
CA PRO A 43 -10.22 39.26 -4.57
C PRO A 43 -11.69 39.26 -4.99
N ALA A 44 -12.19 40.45 -5.35
CA ALA A 44 -13.60 40.65 -5.72
C ALA A 44 -14.03 39.79 -6.92
N SER A 45 -13.08 39.43 -7.79
CA SER A 45 -13.28 38.55 -8.95
C SER A 45 -13.71 37.13 -8.54
N LEU A 46 -13.10 36.55 -7.50
CA LEU A 46 -13.49 35.25 -6.96
C LEU A 46 -14.85 35.31 -6.27
N LEU A 47 -15.10 36.36 -5.48
CA LEU A 47 -16.39 36.55 -4.81
C LEU A 47 -17.53 36.76 -5.82
N GLU A 48 -17.26 37.43 -6.94
CA GLU A 48 -18.21 37.55 -8.05
C GLU A 48 -18.53 36.18 -8.67
N LEU A 49 -17.51 35.33 -8.86
CA LEU A 49 -17.67 33.96 -9.35
C LEU A 49 -18.52 33.11 -8.39
N TRP A 50 -18.20 33.11 -7.09
CA TRP A 50 -18.97 32.39 -6.06
C TRP A 50 -20.44 32.82 -6.02
N ARG A 51 -20.69 34.14 -6.09
CA ARG A 51 -22.04 34.70 -6.06
C ARG A 51 -22.87 34.32 -7.30
N ARG A 52 -22.25 34.34 -8.49
CA ARG A 52 -22.99 34.13 -9.76
C ARG A 52 -23.04 32.68 -10.21
N LYS A 53 -21.98 31.92 -9.99
CA LYS A 53 -21.81 30.54 -10.48
C LYS A 53 -21.84 29.54 -9.34
N GLY A 54 -21.09 29.78 -8.27
CA GLY A 54 -21.12 28.94 -7.07
C GLY A 54 -19.85 28.15 -6.79
N LEU A 55 -19.94 27.26 -5.80
CA LEU A 55 -18.92 26.33 -5.34
C LEU A 55 -19.26 24.90 -5.79
N GLY A 56 -18.24 24.09 -6.07
CA GLY A 56 -18.35 22.76 -6.65
C GLY A 56 -17.44 22.58 -7.86
N PHE A 57 -17.68 21.54 -8.66
CA PHE A 57 -16.79 21.17 -9.77
C PHE A 57 -16.93 22.05 -11.01
N TYR A 58 -15.79 22.41 -11.60
CA TYR A 58 -15.66 23.15 -12.86
C TYR A 58 -14.81 22.34 -13.86
N GLY A 59 -15.27 22.32 -15.13
CA GLY A 59 -14.58 21.65 -16.23
C GLY A 59 -14.56 20.12 -16.14
N GLU A 60 -14.02 19.49 -17.17
CA GLU A 60 -13.90 18.02 -17.25
C GLU A 60 -12.86 17.45 -16.28
N MET A 61 -11.92 18.27 -15.85
CA MET A 61 -10.91 17.90 -14.86
C MET A 61 -11.43 17.97 -13.42
N GLN A 62 -12.74 18.20 -13.19
CA GLN A 62 -13.36 18.24 -11.85
C GLN A 62 -12.59 19.05 -10.80
N LEU A 63 -12.09 20.24 -11.17
CA LEU A 63 -11.53 21.18 -10.20
C LEU A 63 -12.66 21.70 -9.29
N ALA A 64 -12.57 21.47 -7.98
CA ALA A 64 -13.60 21.85 -7.03
C ALA A 64 -13.29 23.22 -6.42
N LEU A 65 -14.17 24.20 -6.58
CA LEU A 65 -14.15 25.40 -5.73
C LEU A 65 -14.83 25.08 -4.40
N ILE A 66 -14.18 25.40 -3.30
CA ILE A 66 -14.60 24.96 -1.96
C ILE A 66 -15.00 26.13 -1.05
N ASP A 67 -15.85 25.83 -0.06
CA ASP A 67 -16.07 26.72 1.08
C ASP A 67 -14.81 26.70 1.96
N PRO A 68 -14.12 27.84 2.19
CA PRO A 68 -12.88 27.81 2.95
C PRO A 68 -13.07 27.49 4.43
N ARG A 69 -14.28 27.65 4.99
CA ARG A 69 -14.54 27.54 6.44
C ARG A 69 -14.16 26.17 7.04
N PRO A 70 -14.66 25.03 6.52
CA PRO A 70 -14.26 23.72 7.05
C PRO A 70 -12.81 23.35 6.68
N TRP A 71 -12.29 23.88 5.58
CA TRP A 71 -10.93 23.59 5.09
C TRP A 71 -9.83 24.39 5.78
N GLN A 72 -10.18 25.46 6.50
CA GLN A 72 -9.18 26.29 7.18
C GLN A 72 -8.40 25.51 8.23
N ALA A 73 -9.08 24.65 9.01
CA ALA A 73 -8.43 23.80 10.00
C ALA A 73 -7.48 22.80 9.35
N VAL A 74 -7.87 22.21 8.22
CA VAL A 74 -7.03 21.29 7.43
C VAL A 74 -5.75 21.99 6.97
N LEU A 75 -5.89 23.17 6.35
CA LEU A 75 -4.74 23.95 5.88
C LEU A 75 -3.78 24.34 7.02
N ASN A 76 -4.33 24.76 8.16
CA ASN A 76 -3.54 25.13 9.33
C ASN A 76 -2.77 23.94 9.93
N ARG A 77 -3.32 22.72 9.85
CA ARG A 77 -2.59 21.53 10.30
C ARG A 77 -1.39 21.25 9.41
N TRP A 78 -1.54 21.40 8.09
CA TRP A 78 -0.47 21.16 7.12
C TRP A 78 0.63 22.22 7.18
N ILE A 79 0.29 23.48 7.43
CA ILE A 79 1.25 24.59 7.45
C ILE A 79 1.26 25.20 8.85
N ILE A 80 2.18 24.74 9.69
CA ILE A 80 2.40 25.30 11.03
C ILE A 80 3.14 26.62 10.88
N SER A 81 2.45 27.72 11.16
CA SER A 81 3.00 29.07 11.04
C SER A 81 2.91 29.87 12.33
N PRO A 82 3.86 30.80 12.55
CA PRO A 82 3.78 31.74 13.67
C PRO A 82 2.53 32.64 13.62
N PRO A 83 2.11 33.23 14.75
CA PRO A 83 0.88 34.05 14.84
C PRO A 83 0.83 35.28 13.93
N ASP A 84 1.98 35.81 13.51
CA ASP A 84 2.10 37.02 12.67
C ASP A 84 2.22 36.70 11.16
N ASP A 85 1.98 35.46 10.74
CA ASP A 85 2.17 35.02 9.36
C ASP A 85 1.01 35.44 8.43
N VAL A 86 1.30 35.46 7.13
CA VAL A 86 0.36 35.81 6.06
C VAL A 86 -0.87 34.92 6.12
N ARG A 87 -2.05 35.55 6.16
CA ARG A 87 -3.34 34.84 6.15
C ARG A 87 -3.48 34.00 4.88
N ARG A 88 -3.74 32.69 5.07
CA ARG A 88 -3.93 31.70 4.00
C ARG A 88 -5.37 31.24 3.94
N ILE A 89 -5.98 31.31 2.76
CA ILE A 89 -7.38 30.95 2.56
C ILE A 89 -7.47 29.79 1.57
N PRO A 90 -7.95 28.60 1.94
CA PRO A 90 -8.17 27.51 0.99
C PRO A 90 -9.30 27.89 0.03
N ILE A 91 -9.08 27.74 -1.27
CA ILE A 91 -10.02 28.20 -2.31
C ILE A 91 -10.48 27.11 -3.28
N ALA A 92 -9.66 26.06 -3.47
CA ALA A 92 -10.01 24.97 -4.38
C ALA A 92 -9.30 23.65 -4.02
N LEU A 93 -9.84 22.55 -4.55
CA LEU A 93 -9.25 21.20 -4.51
C LEU A 93 -9.16 20.63 -5.92
N THR A 94 -8.06 19.93 -6.20
CA THR A 94 -7.97 19.07 -7.39
C THR A 94 -8.70 17.75 -7.14
N PRO A 95 -9.02 16.96 -8.19
CA PRO A 95 -9.60 15.63 -8.04
C PRO A 95 -8.80 14.66 -7.19
N PHE A 96 -7.50 14.91 -6.97
CA PHE A 96 -6.60 14.04 -6.21
C PHE A 96 -6.25 14.61 -4.83
N GLY A 97 -7.04 15.58 -4.33
CA GLY A 97 -6.84 16.14 -2.99
C GLY A 97 -5.70 17.15 -2.87
N VAL A 98 -5.18 17.71 -3.97
CA VAL A 98 -4.24 18.84 -3.86
C VAL A 98 -5.03 20.08 -3.44
N LEU A 99 -4.67 20.66 -2.30
CA LEU A 99 -5.35 21.81 -1.71
C LEU A 99 -4.71 23.11 -2.21
N LEU A 100 -5.53 23.94 -2.85
CA LEU A 100 -5.14 25.23 -3.41
C LEU A 100 -5.58 26.34 -2.46
N TYR A 101 -4.67 27.26 -2.15
CA TYR A 101 -4.96 28.36 -1.25
C TYR A 101 -4.38 29.68 -1.74
N TYR A 102 -5.05 30.75 -1.37
CA TYR A 102 -4.68 32.12 -1.65
C TYR A 102 -3.94 32.74 -0.45
N ARG A 103 -2.94 33.58 -0.74
CA ARG A 103 -2.28 34.42 0.26
C ARG A 103 -2.31 35.88 -0.15
N LYS A 104 -2.61 36.77 0.81
CA LYS A 104 -2.41 38.21 0.66
C LYS A 104 -1.09 38.60 1.33
N LEU A 105 -0.01 38.63 0.56
CA LEU A 105 1.35 38.83 1.07
C LEU A 105 1.55 40.26 1.58
N THR A 106 1.04 41.24 0.84
CA THR A 106 1.07 42.67 1.21
C THR A 106 -0.25 43.34 0.82
N ALA A 107 -0.35 44.67 0.96
CA ALA A 107 -1.52 45.40 0.49
C ALA A 107 -1.74 45.25 -1.03
N THR A 108 -0.65 45.08 -1.80
CA THR A 108 -0.69 44.98 -3.26
C THR A 108 -0.39 43.58 -3.77
N ASP A 109 0.45 42.82 -3.06
CA ASP A 109 0.98 41.55 -3.55
C ASP A 109 0.20 40.39 -2.97
N GLU A 110 -0.05 39.39 -3.81
CA GLU A 110 -0.80 38.19 -3.48
C GLU A 110 -0.28 37.02 -4.32
N ASP A 111 -0.64 35.80 -3.95
CA ASP A 111 -0.36 34.63 -4.78
C ASP A 111 -1.39 33.51 -4.55
N VAL A 112 -1.33 32.53 -5.44
CA VAL A 112 -2.01 31.25 -5.30
C VAL A 112 -0.96 30.15 -5.23
N VAL A 113 -1.11 29.28 -4.24
CA VAL A 113 -0.15 28.22 -3.88
C VAL A 113 -0.92 26.91 -3.74
N PHE A 114 -0.23 25.79 -3.92
CA PHE A 114 -0.77 24.48 -3.61
C PHE A 114 -0.03 23.81 -2.46
N ILE A 115 -0.73 22.88 -1.80
CA ILE A 115 -0.10 21.80 -1.05
C ILE A 115 -0.64 20.46 -1.55
N ASP A 116 0.27 19.58 -1.92
CA ASP A 116 -0.03 18.20 -2.24
C ASP A 116 0.18 17.35 -0.97
N PRO A 117 -0.89 16.79 -0.38
CA PRO A 117 -0.79 16.01 0.85
C PRO A 117 -0.09 14.65 0.64
N VAL A 118 -0.06 14.13 -0.60
CA VAL A 118 0.56 12.85 -0.93
C VAL A 118 2.07 13.03 -1.07
N SER A 119 2.51 13.92 -1.98
CA SER A 119 3.93 14.17 -2.22
C SER A 119 4.57 15.12 -1.18
N LYS A 120 3.76 15.74 -0.32
CA LYS A 120 4.17 16.73 0.70
C LYS A 120 4.84 17.96 0.10
N ARG A 121 4.58 18.25 -1.18
CA ARG A 121 5.16 19.37 -1.92
C ARG A 121 4.26 20.60 -1.84
N THR A 122 4.90 21.77 -1.91
CA THR A 122 4.23 23.06 -2.06
C THR A 122 5.05 23.96 -2.98
N SER A 123 4.38 24.76 -3.80
CA SER A 123 4.99 25.78 -4.66
C SER A 123 3.95 26.83 -5.04
N ASP A 124 4.40 28.05 -5.35
CA ASP A 124 3.57 29.06 -5.99
C ASP A 124 3.15 28.64 -7.40
N LEU A 125 1.91 28.98 -7.75
CA LEU A 125 1.31 28.71 -9.06
C LEU A 125 1.15 29.99 -9.88
N ALA A 126 0.78 31.09 -9.22
CA ALA A 126 0.62 32.39 -9.86
C ALA A 126 0.72 33.53 -8.83
N TRP A 127 1.14 34.71 -9.29
CA TRP A 127 1.32 35.93 -8.48
C TRP A 127 0.08 36.82 -8.42
N SER A 128 -1.08 36.30 -8.87
CA SER A 128 -2.39 36.90 -8.61
C SER A 128 -3.50 35.88 -8.80
N LEU A 129 -4.63 36.09 -8.12
CA LEU A 129 -5.79 35.20 -8.28
C LEU A 129 -6.35 35.26 -9.71
N ASP A 130 -6.39 36.46 -10.30
CA ASP A 130 -6.92 36.63 -11.65
C ASP A 130 -6.04 35.94 -12.71
N GLU A 131 -4.72 35.99 -12.56
CA GLU A 131 -3.80 35.24 -13.42
C GLU A 131 -3.97 33.74 -13.22
N PHE A 132 -4.10 33.28 -11.97
CA PHE A 132 -4.34 31.86 -11.69
C PHE A 132 -5.56 31.34 -12.46
N PHE A 133 -6.71 32.00 -12.33
CA PHE A 133 -7.95 31.55 -12.98
C PHE A 133 -7.96 31.75 -14.49
N ASN A 134 -7.61 32.95 -14.98
CA ASN A 134 -7.77 33.29 -16.40
C ASN A 134 -6.56 32.92 -17.27
N ARG A 135 -5.41 32.55 -16.68
CA ARG A 135 -4.20 32.16 -17.41
C ARG A 135 -3.72 30.78 -17.01
N PHE A 136 -3.35 30.54 -15.75
CA PHE A 136 -2.77 29.26 -15.33
C PHE A 136 -3.74 28.10 -15.57
N LEU A 137 -4.97 28.19 -15.05
CA LEU A 137 -5.98 27.14 -15.24
C LEU A 137 -6.49 27.04 -16.69
N CYS A 138 -6.29 28.08 -17.51
CA CYS A 138 -6.72 28.08 -18.92
C CYS A 138 -5.57 27.73 -19.89
N ASP A 139 -4.37 27.48 -19.37
CA ASP A 139 -3.22 27.03 -20.14
C ASP A 139 -3.08 25.52 -19.96
N ARG A 140 -3.02 24.79 -21.06
CA ARG A 140 -3.07 23.33 -21.05
C ARG A 140 -1.87 22.75 -20.29
N GLN A 141 -0.66 23.18 -20.61
CA GLN A 141 0.56 22.65 -20.00
C GLN A 141 0.60 22.94 -18.49
N SER A 142 0.21 24.15 -18.10
CA SER A 142 0.12 24.56 -16.69
C SER A 142 -0.91 23.71 -15.92
N LEU A 143 -2.11 23.54 -16.48
CA LEU A 143 -3.15 22.72 -15.85
C LEU A 143 -2.76 21.25 -15.75
N GLU A 144 -2.16 20.67 -16.81
CA GLU A 144 -1.70 19.28 -16.83
C GLU A 144 -0.59 19.00 -15.81
N SER A 145 0.23 20.01 -15.48
CA SER A 145 1.24 19.90 -14.43
C SER A 145 0.63 19.82 -13.02
N LEU A 146 -0.60 20.32 -12.85
CA LEU A 146 -1.33 20.30 -11.58
C LEU A 146 -2.30 19.12 -11.48
N ILE A 147 -2.91 18.71 -12.60
CA ILE A 147 -3.89 17.65 -12.67
C ILE A 147 -3.62 16.80 -13.93
N SER A 148 -3.14 15.57 -13.75
CA SER A 148 -2.86 14.65 -14.85
C SER A 148 -4.15 14.21 -15.56
N PRO A 149 -4.36 14.53 -16.85
CA PRO A 149 -5.56 14.10 -17.59
C PRO A 149 -5.64 12.59 -17.79
N ALA A 150 -4.49 11.91 -17.86
CA ALA A 150 -4.44 10.46 -17.96
C ALA A 150 -5.01 9.84 -16.68
N LEU A 151 -4.54 10.28 -15.51
CA LEU A 151 -5.03 9.76 -14.23
C LEU A 151 -6.51 10.09 -13.99
N VAL A 152 -6.97 11.30 -14.34
CA VAL A 152 -8.41 11.64 -14.21
C VAL A 152 -9.27 10.73 -15.08
N ARG A 153 -8.78 10.37 -16.28
CA ARG A 153 -9.49 9.45 -17.18
C ARG A 153 -9.58 8.06 -16.59
N SER A 154 -8.45 7.49 -16.17
CA SER A 154 -8.41 6.17 -15.53
C SER A 154 -9.29 6.11 -14.29
N ALA A 155 -9.20 7.14 -13.43
CA ALA A 155 -10.03 7.25 -12.22
C ALA A 155 -11.53 7.27 -12.52
N ARG A 156 -11.93 7.97 -13.60
CA ARG A 156 -13.33 8.02 -14.05
C ARG A 156 -13.79 6.71 -14.64
N GLU A 157 -12.94 6.01 -15.37
CA GLU A 157 -13.25 4.70 -15.96
C GLU A 157 -13.42 3.64 -14.87
N GLU A 158 -12.56 3.65 -13.85
CA GLU A 158 -12.57 2.68 -12.76
C GLU A 158 -13.67 2.96 -11.71
N CYS A 159 -13.78 4.22 -11.25
CA CYS A 159 -14.62 4.57 -10.11
C CYS A 159 -15.85 5.42 -10.48
N GLY A 160 -15.94 5.94 -11.71
CA GLY A 160 -16.94 6.94 -12.10
C GLY A 160 -16.63 8.35 -11.60
N ALA A 161 -17.47 9.33 -11.95
CA ALA A 161 -17.26 10.75 -11.59
C ALA A 161 -17.40 11.01 -10.07
N LEU A 162 -16.63 11.97 -9.55
CA LEU A 162 -16.70 12.42 -8.15
C LEU A 162 -18.04 13.10 -7.80
N SER A 163 -18.48 12.87 -6.56
CA SER A 163 -19.53 13.61 -5.86
C SER A 163 -18.93 14.72 -5.00
N SER A 164 -19.76 15.65 -4.52
CA SER A 164 -19.32 16.73 -3.63
C SER A 164 -18.60 16.18 -2.39
N GLY A 165 -17.37 16.63 -2.14
CA GLY A 165 -16.56 16.22 -0.99
C GLY A 165 -15.67 15.00 -1.26
N GLU A 166 -15.82 14.34 -2.40
CA GLU A 166 -14.99 13.20 -2.78
C GLU A 166 -13.74 13.63 -3.57
N VAL A 167 -12.67 12.85 -3.42
CA VAL A 167 -11.47 12.87 -4.26
C VAL A 167 -11.11 11.44 -4.67
N TYR A 168 -10.28 11.31 -5.70
CA TYR A 168 -9.63 10.07 -6.06
C TYR A 168 -8.35 9.91 -5.25
N GLU A 169 -8.21 8.76 -4.62
CA GLU A 169 -6.98 8.31 -3.99
C GLU A 169 -6.32 7.26 -4.87
N ILE A 170 -5.01 7.41 -5.09
CA ILE A 170 -4.18 6.43 -5.78
C ILE A 170 -3.36 5.70 -4.71
N ASP A 171 -3.43 4.37 -4.70
CA ASP A 171 -2.57 3.55 -3.85
C ASP A 171 -1.10 3.76 -4.25
N GLN A 172 -0.33 4.41 -3.39
CA GLN A 172 1.05 4.79 -3.72
C GLN A 172 2.01 3.60 -3.77
N MET A 173 1.73 2.52 -3.02
CA MET A 173 2.57 1.33 -3.02
C MET A 173 2.41 0.61 -4.35
N LEU A 174 1.17 0.34 -4.76
CA LEU A 174 0.88 -0.25 -6.06
C LEU A 174 1.35 0.65 -7.20
N PHE A 175 1.14 1.97 -7.09
CA PHE A 175 1.56 2.91 -8.12
C PHE A 175 3.08 2.92 -8.32
N SER A 176 3.85 2.76 -7.24
CA SER A 176 5.32 2.60 -7.32
C SER A 176 5.75 1.26 -7.95
N MET A 177 4.86 0.27 -7.96
CA MET A 177 5.03 -1.02 -8.64
C MET A 177 4.36 -1.03 -10.03
N GLN A 178 4.07 0.14 -10.60
CA GLN A 178 3.40 0.33 -11.90
C GLN A 178 1.99 -0.26 -11.98
N MET A 179 1.38 -0.59 -10.84
CA MET A 179 0.00 -1.02 -10.74
C MET A 179 -0.89 0.15 -10.34
N LEU A 180 -1.97 0.39 -11.08
CA LEU A 180 -2.89 1.47 -10.77
C LEU A 180 -4.11 0.91 -10.03
N GLN A 181 -4.26 1.30 -8.76
CA GLN A 181 -5.50 1.11 -8.01
C GLN A 181 -6.00 2.47 -7.56
N ILE A 182 -7.28 2.76 -7.88
CA ILE A 182 -7.91 4.04 -7.57
C ILE A 182 -9.16 3.80 -6.75
N ALA A 183 -9.34 4.61 -5.70
CA ALA A 183 -10.56 4.62 -4.91
C ALA A 183 -11.15 6.03 -4.84
N LYS A 184 -12.47 6.12 -4.64
CA LYS A 184 -13.11 7.36 -4.19
C LYS A 184 -13.11 7.40 -2.66
N VAL A 185 -12.64 8.50 -2.11
CA VAL A 185 -12.58 8.70 -0.66
C VAL A 185 -13.09 10.09 -0.30
N ASP A 186 -13.46 10.27 0.97
CA ASP A 186 -13.76 11.59 1.50
C ASP A 186 -12.49 12.45 1.57
N ALA A 187 -12.58 13.68 1.07
CA ALA A 187 -11.43 14.58 0.97
C ALA A 187 -10.90 15.00 2.36
N PHE A 188 -11.74 15.12 3.39
CA PHE A 188 -11.26 15.43 4.73
C PHE A 188 -10.55 14.22 5.36
N GLU A 189 -11.09 13.02 5.16
CA GLU A 189 -10.53 11.78 5.69
C GLU A 189 -9.10 11.53 5.16
N ILE A 190 -8.89 11.67 3.85
CA ILE A 190 -7.55 11.51 3.26
C ILE A 190 -6.56 12.57 3.79
N HIS A 191 -6.96 13.84 3.86
CA HIS A 191 -6.09 14.88 4.40
C HIS A 191 -5.79 14.67 5.88
N GLN A 192 -6.75 14.16 6.65
CA GLN A 192 -6.56 13.82 8.06
C GLN A 192 -5.55 12.69 8.20
N ARG A 193 -5.78 11.56 7.53
CA ARG A 193 -4.91 10.38 7.53
C ARG A 193 -3.50 10.70 7.05
N LEU A 194 -3.34 11.42 5.93
CA LEU A 194 -2.03 11.80 5.40
C LEU A 194 -1.30 12.80 6.31
N ARG A 195 -2.01 13.70 6.98
CA ARG A 195 -1.38 14.62 7.94
C ARG A 195 -0.93 13.90 9.21
N ASP A 196 -1.78 13.01 9.73
CA ASP A 196 -1.44 12.10 10.83
C ASP A 196 -0.27 11.19 10.42
N ALA A 197 -0.11 10.94 9.11
CA ALA A 197 1.03 10.23 8.55
C ALA A 197 2.37 10.99 8.68
N VAL A 198 2.33 12.33 8.73
CA VAL A 198 3.52 13.20 8.77
C VAL A 198 3.96 13.54 10.20
N ASP A 199 3.00 13.78 11.10
CA ASP A 199 3.26 14.00 12.53
C ASP A 199 2.41 12.99 13.29
N PRO A 200 2.94 11.76 13.48
CA PRO A 200 2.19 10.70 14.11
C PRO A 200 1.67 11.18 15.46
N PRO A 201 0.40 10.92 15.80
CA PRO A 201 -0.07 11.17 17.15
C PRO A 201 0.89 10.50 18.14
N ARG A 202 1.19 11.19 19.24
CA ARG A 202 2.04 10.63 20.29
C ARG A 202 1.51 9.24 20.64
N PRO A 203 2.39 8.25 20.90
CA PRO A 203 1.96 6.94 21.35
C PRO A 203 0.97 7.10 22.50
N THR A 204 -0.24 6.61 22.32
CA THR A 204 -1.27 6.56 23.36
C THR A 204 -1.11 5.30 24.21
N ALA A 205 -0.40 4.30 23.69
CA ALA A 205 0.03 3.11 24.40
C ALA A 205 1.57 2.99 24.45
N GLU A 206 2.06 2.17 25.39
CA GLU A 206 3.49 1.87 25.52
C GLU A 206 3.92 0.82 24.48
N LYS A 207 5.18 0.95 24.02
CA LYS A 207 5.80 -0.06 23.15
C LYS A 207 5.92 -1.36 23.94
N PRO A 208 5.45 -2.50 23.39
CA PRO A 208 5.61 -3.78 24.06
C PRO A 208 7.09 -4.10 24.29
N THR A 209 7.41 -4.60 25.49
CA THR A 209 8.73 -5.16 25.79
C THR A 209 8.69 -6.68 25.86
N THR A 210 7.54 -7.24 26.25
CA THR A 210 7.30 -8.67 26.35
C THR A 210 6.10 -9.11 25.50
N VAL A 211 5.99 -10.41 25.22
CA VAL A 211 4.82 -10.98 24.54
C VAL A 211 3.53 -10.66 25.31
N ALA A 212 3.57 -10.67 26.65
CA ALA A 212 2.45 -10.24 27.48
C ALA A 212 2.02 -8.79 27.22
N ASP A 213 3.00 -7.88 27.11
CA ASP A 213 2.74 -6.46 26.84
C ASP A 213 2.12 -6.27 25.47
N ALA A 214 2.54 -7.07 24.47
CA ALA A 214 2.04 -6.98 23.10
C ALA A 214 0.54 -7.28 22.99
N LEU A 215 0.02 -8.14 23.86
CA LEU A 215 -1.40 -8.53 23.84
C LEU A 215 -2.34 -7.39 24.22
N PRO A 216 -3.52 -7.29 23.59
CA PRO A 216 -4.61 -6.47 24.11
C PRO A 216 -5.01 -6.95 25.51
N VAL A 217 -5.09 -6.01 26.45
CA VAL A 217 -5.23 -6.28 27.90
C VAL A 217 -6.44 -7.14 28.20
N GLU A 218 -7.57 -6.92 27.51
CA GLU A 218 -8.79 -7.71 27.73
C GLU A 218 -8.66 -9.21 27.38
N TYR A 219 -7.72 -9.60 26.52
CA TYR A 219 -7.54 -10.99 26.07
C TYR A 219 -6.42 -11.73 26.80
N ARG A 220 -5.53 -11.01 27.49
CA ARG A 220 -4.37 -11.58 28.20
C ARG A 220 -4.71 -12.76 29.13
N PRO A 221 -5.80 -12.74 29.93
CA PRO A 221 -6.15 -13.87 30.80
C PRO A 221 -6.38 -15.20 30.05
N GLY A 222 -6.71 -15.15 28.76
CA GLY A 222 -6.86 -16.34 27.91
C GLY A 222 -5.54 -17.09 27.64
N PHE A 223 -4.39 -16.49 27.97
CA PHE A 223 -3.05 -16.97 27.65
C PHE A 223 -2.14 -17.16 28.87
N GLU A 224 -2.45 -16.57 30.03
CA GLU A 224 -1.62 -16.61 31.25
C GLU A 224 -1.44 -18.01 31.84
N ASP A 225 -2.48 -18.85 31.82
CA ASP A 225 -2.45 -20.20 32.41
C ASP A 225 -1.89 -21.28 31.46
N VAL A 226 -1.35 -20.88 30.30
CA VAL A 226 -0.83 -21.82 29.30
C VAL A 226 0.62 -22.11 29.60
N ALA A 227 0.86 -23.08 30.49
CA ALA A 227 2.22 -23.52 30.80
C ALA A 227 2.94 -24.05 29.55
N ALA A 228 4.25 -23.81 29.47
CA ALA A 228 5.13 -24.52 28.55
C ALA A 228 5.18 -26.00 28.96
N GLY A 229 4.25 -26.79 28.43
CA GLY A 229 4.12 -28.22 28.72
C GLY A 229 5.11 -29.06 27.92
N GLN A 230 5.21 -30.35 28.26
CA GLN A 230 5.83 -31.32 27.37
C GLN A 230 4.99 -31.50 26.11
N GLY A 231 5.64 -31.67 24.94
CA GLY A 231 4.95 -31.78 23.65
C GLY A 231 4.49 -30.41 23.11
N LEU A 232 3.32 -30.40 22.47
CA LEU A 232 2.78 -29.25 21.73
C LEU A 232 2.05 -28.21 22.58
N THR A 233 1.71 -28.53 23.84
CA THR A 233 1.04 -27.56 24.72
C THR A 233 1.94 -26.35 24.98
N GLY A 234 1.43 -25.15 24.70
CA GLY A 234 2.20 -23.92 24.86
C GLY A 234 1.63 -22.77 24.06
N LEU A 235 2.40 -21.68 24.03
CA LEU A 235 2.13 -20.47 23.27
C LEU A 235 3.00 -20.42 22.02
N TYR A 236 2.40 -20.00 20.91
CA TYR A 236 3.04 -19.89 19.62
C TYR A 236 2.69 -18.53 19.01
N LEU A 237 3.72 -17.72 18.76
CA LEU A 237 3.59 -16.37 18.22
C LEU A 237 3.98 -16.38 16.74
N SER A 238 3.20 -15.66 15.95
CA SER A 238 3.55 -15.25 14.60
C SER A 238 3.37 -13.74 14.52
N SER A 239 4.35 -13.05 13.94
CA SER A 239 4.36 -11.60 13.81
C SER A 239 4.84 -11.25 12.43
N TYR A 240 4.04 -10.50 11.66
CA TYR A 240 4.40 -10.04 10.33
C TYR A 240 4.07 -8.55 10.22
N ILE A 241 5.12 -7.72 10.10
CA ILE A 241 5.02 -6.26 10.12
C ILE A 241 4.28 -5.81 11.39
N ASP A 242 3.07 -5.26 11.27
CA ASP A 242 2.26 -4.76 12.38
C ASP A 242 1.14 -5.73 12.80
N TRP A 243 0.99 -6.85 12.09
CA TRP A 243 0.04 -7.91 12.40
C TRP A 243 0.65 -9.01 13.24
N HIS A 244 -0.10 -9.46 14.24
CA HIS A 244 0.34 -10.47 15.19
C HIS A 244 -0.74 -11.50 15.45
N ARG A 245 -0.29 -12.72 15.68
CA ARG A 245 -1.15 -13.86 16.03
C ARG A 245 -0.53 -14.65 17.17
N LEU A 246 -1.32 -14.93 18.19
CA LEU A 246 -0.90 -15.77 19.31
C LEU A 246 -1.85 -16.96 19.41
N LEU A 247 -1.28 -18.16 19.20
CA LEU A 247 -1.95 -19.43 19.36
C LEU A 247 -1.56 -20.05 20.71
N ALA A 248 -2.55 -20.38 21.53
CA ALA A 248 -2.38 -21.22 22.70
C ALA A 248 -2.95 -22.61 22.41
N LEU A 249 -2.12 -23.64 22.55
CA LEU A 249 -2.56 -25.04 22.56
C LEU A 249 -2.57 -25.54 24.00
N ARG A 250 -3.73 -25.98 24.49
CA ARG A 250 -3.91 -26.46 25.86
C ARG A 250 -3.90 -27.99 25.93
N ALA A 251 -3.50 -28.53 27.08
CA ALA A 251 -3.41 -29.98 27.28
C ALA A 251 -4.77 -30.70 27.25
N ASP A 252 -5.88 -29.97 27.39
CA ASP A 252 -7.25 -30.49 27.32
C ASP A 252 -7.81 -30.55 25.88
N GLY A 253 -6.96 -30.34 24.87
CA GLY A 253 -7.35 -30.38 23.45
C GLY A 253 -8.08 -29.12 22.98
N ARG A 254 -8.03 -28.01 23.75
CA ARG A 254 -8.59 -26.72 23.33
C ARG A 254 -7.53 -25.75 22.88
N TYR A 255 -7.89 -24.87 21.95
CA TYR A 255 -7.04 -23.78 21.51
C TYR A 255 -7.69 -22.41 21.74
N ASN A 256 -6.84 -21.39 21.88
CA ASN A 256 -7.21 -19.99 21.74
C ASN A 256 -6.30 -19.37 20.69
N LEU A 257 -6.86 -18.70 19.68
CA LEU A 257 -6.13 -18.02 18.63
C LEU A 257 -6.56 -16.55 18.60
N LEU A 258 -5.61 -15.66 18.85
CA LEU A 258 -5.84 -14.21 18.85
C LEU A 258 -5.10 -13.58 17.68
N PHE A 259 -5.80 -12.77 16.89
CA PHE A 259 -5.25 -11.86 15.89
C PHE A 259 -5.37 -10.44 16.43
N TRP A 260 -4.34 -9.63 16.24
CA TRP A 260 -4.41 -8.20 16.48
C TRP A 260 -3.36 -7.47 15.66
N ARG A 261 -3.56 -6.16 15.49
CA ARG A 261 -2.56 -5.27 14.91
C ARG A 261 -2.03 -4.33 15.99
N ILE A 262 -0.72 -4.13 16.07
CA ILE A 262 -0.14 -3.05 16.86
C ILE A 262 0.02 -1.86 15.93
N HIS A 263 -0.84 -0.87 16.08
CA HIS A 263 -0.81 0.29 15.20
C HIS A 263 0.56 0.99 15.28
N HIS A 264 1.31 1.04 14.18
CA HIS A 264 2.72 1.46 14.12
C HIS A 264 3.03 2.86 14.68
N ARG A 265 2.02 3.69 14.95
CA ARG A 265 2.15 5.06 15.51
C ARG A 265 1.69 5.17 16.96
N THR A 266 0.40 4.92 17.19
CA THR A 266 -0.23 5.00 18.52
C THR A 266 0.20 3.86 19.45
N LEU A 267 0.70 2.76 18.89
CA LEU A 267 1.02 1.50 19.56
C LEU A 267 -0.21 0.82 20.17
N GLU A 268 -1.41 1.28 19.82
CA GLU A 268 -2.65 0.65 20.28
C GLU A 268 -2.84 -0.73 19.65
N ARG A 269 -3.44 -1.64 20.42
CA ARG A 269 -3.81 -2.97 19.96
C ARG A 269 -5.21 -2.85 19.35
N VAL A 270 -5.27 -2.89 18.02
CA VAL A 270 -6.49 -2.65 17.25
C VAL A 270 -6.82 -3.85 16.36
N GLU A 271 -7.99 -3.81 15.74
CA GLU A 271 -8.44 -4.84 14.77
C GLU A 271 -8.36 -6.26 15.34
N VAL A 272 -8.73 -6.38 16.61
CA VAL A 272 -8.62 -7.60 17.39
C VAL A 272 -9.68 -8.61 16.96
N ARG A 273 -9.26 -9.84 16.66
CA ARG A 273 -10.15 -10.98 16.38
C ARG A 273 -9.71 -12.18 17.21
N PHE A 274 -10.66 -12.86 17.84
CA PHE A 274 -10.37 -13.96 18.74
C PHE A 274 -11.17 -15.20 18.35
N TYR A 275 -10.52 -16.36 18.34
CA TYR A 275 -11.10 -17.66 18.07
C TYR A 275 -10.74 -18.64 19.19
N SER A 276 -11.64 -19.56 19.47
CA SER A 276 -11.39 -20.67 20.38
C SER A 276 -12.20 -21.88 19.95
N GLY A 277 -11.66 -23.07 20.22
CA GLY A 277 -12.25 -24.31 19.76
C GLY A 277 -11.47 -25.52 20.26
N ALA A 278 -11.77 -26.67 19.67
CA ALA A 278 -10.98 -27.89 19.85
C ALA A 278 -9.89 -27.95 18.78
N TYR A 279 -8.78 -28.60 19.12
CA TYR A 279 -7.78 -29.01 18.14
C TYR A 279 -7.52 -30.50 18.26
N GLU A 280 -7.14 -31.10 17.14
CA GLU A 280 -6.72 -32.48 17.07
C GLU A 280 -5.27 -32.57 16.60
N THR A 281 -4.57 -33.60 17.05
CA THR A 281 -3.23 -33.91 16.56
C THR A 281 -3.25 -35.25 15.86
N SER A 282 -2.59 -35.30 14.71
CA SER A 282 -2.49 -36.52 13.90
C SER A 282 -1.08 -36.65 13.33
N ARG A 283 -0.81 -37.76 12.64
CA ARG A 283 0.40 -37.91 11.84
C ARG A 283 0.00 -38.17 10.39
N ASN A 284 0.65 -37.49 9.45
CA ASN A 284 0.48 -37.78 8.04
C ASN A 284 1.16 -39.12 7.66
N ALA A 285 1.02 -39.55 6.41
CA ALA A 285 1.58 -40.81 5.93
C ALA A 285 3.12 -40.88 6.02
N GLN A 286 3.77 -39.73 6.03
CA GLN A 286 5.21 -39.53 6.11
C GLN A 286 5.72 -39.47 7.57
N GLY A 287 4.80 -39.42 8.54
CA GLY A 287 5.10 -39.39 9.97
C GLY A 287 5.19 -37.99 10.58
N ASP A 288 5.00 -36.92 9.78
CA ASP A 288 4.96 -35.55 10.28
C ASP A 288 3.74 -35.36 11.17
N GLU A 289 3.93 -34.66 12.28
CA GLU A 289 2.88 -34.36 13.23
C GLU A 289 2.10 -33.13 12.75
N ILE A 290 0.77 -33.27 12.68
CA ILE A 290 -0.15 -32.27 12.17
C ILE A 290 -1.05 -31.82 13.32
N VAL A 291 -1.29 -30.52 13.40
CA VAL A 291 -2.28 -29.89 14.29
C VAL A 291 -3.40 -29.34 13.43
N GLU A 292 -4.64 -29.76 13.70
CA GLU A 292 -5.85 -29.28 13.03
C GLU A 292 -6.73 -28.52 14.03
N LEU A 293 -7.03 -27.25 13.74
CA LEU A 293 -7.85 -26.36 14.55
C LEU A 293 -9.27 -26.27 13.95
N ASP A 294 -10.33 -26.45 14.76
CA ASP A 294 -11.73 -26.21 14.32
C ASP A 294 -12.03 -24.70 14.26
N ILE A 295 -11.38 -23.98 13.32
CA ILE A 295 -11.62 -22.56 13.09
C ILE A 295 -12.96 -22.40 12.37
N ARG A 296 -13.87 -21.66 13.01
CA ARG A 296 -15.19 -21.32 12.43
C ARG A 296 -15.26 -19.85 12.13
N LEU A 297 -15.28 -19.52 10.83
CA LEU A 297 -15.45 -18.15 10.37
C LEU A 297 -16.80 -17.59 10.81
N ARG A 298 -16.78 -16.31 11.19
CA ARG A 298 -17.90 -15.51 11.64
C ARG A 298 -18.09 -14.33 10.68
N THR A 299 -19.15 -13.55 10.89
CA THR A 299 -19.43 -12.35 10.08
C THR A 299 -18.33 -11.29 10.16
N ASP A 300 -17.57 -11.26 11.26
CA ASP A 300 -16.44 -10.36 11.51
C ASP A 300 -15.08 -10.95 11.11
N SER A 301 -15.05 -12.16 10.53
CA SER A 301 -13.82 -12.81 10.08
C SER A 301 -13.32 -12.24 8.76
N LEU A 302 -12.00 -12.26 8.58
CA LEU A 302 -11.38 -12.03 7.27
C LEU A 302 -11.25 -13.36 6.51
N GLY A 303 -11.24 -13.31 5.18
CA GLY A 303 -11.22 -14.49 4.32
C GLY A 303 -9.96 -15.37 4.40
N GLY A 304 -8.93 -14.96 5.15
CA GLY A 304 -7.72 -15.76 5.41
C GLY A 304 -7.50 -16.07 6.90
N ASP A 305 -8.48 -15.79 7.76
CA ASP A 305 -8.37 -16.11 9.20
C ASP A 305 -8.38 -17.64 9.46
N ASP A 306 -8.84 -18.44 8.50
CA ASP A 306 -8.82 -19.91 8.51
C ASP A 306 -7.54 -20.52 7.93
N ASN A 307 -6.59 -19.73 7.41
CA ASN A 307 -5.29 -20.25 6.94
C ASN A 307 -4.45 -20.90 8.07
N ASP A 308 -4.82 -20.70 9.34
CA ASP A 308 -4.23 -21.32 10.52
C ASP A 308 -4.88 -22.66 10.92
N ASP A 309 -5.86 -23.14 10.16
CA ASP A 309 -6.64 -24.35 10.51
C ASP A 309 -5.80 -25.63 10.50
N ARG A 310 -4.71 -25.67 9.73
CA ARG A 310 -3.87 -26.86 9.56
C ARG A 310 -2.39 -26.54 9.57
N LEU A 311 -1.69 -27.08 10.56
CA LEU A 311 -0.29 -26.76 10.85
C LEU A 311 0.58 -28.03 10.90
N VAL A 312 1.77 -27.98 10.33
CA VAL A 312 2.82 -29.01 10.48
C VAL A 312 3.77 -28.63 11.61
N VAL A 313 4.05 -29.57 12.49
CA VAL A 313 5.00 -29.37 13.58
C VAL A 313 6.42 -29.56 13.06
N MET A 314 7.29 -28.60 13.40
CA MET A 314 8.73 -28.69 13.17
C MET A 314 9.47 -28.49 14.50
N HIS A 315 10.46 -29.35 14.78
CA HIS A 315 11.30 -29.24 15.97
C HIS A 315 12.74 -28.98 15.54
N SER A 316 13.31 -27.86 15.97
CA SER A 316 14.71 -27.53 15.71
C SER A 316 15.30 -26.73 16.86
N GLY A 317 16.59 -26.94 17.17
CA GLY A 317 17.34 -26.13 18.12
C GLY A 317 16.75 -26.05 19.54
N GLY A 318 15.96 -27.05 19.95
CA GLY A 318 15.26 -27.06 21.25
C GLY A 318 13.99 -26.20 21.31
N THR A 319 13.56 -25.62 20.19
CA THR A 319 12.27 -24.94 20.04
C THR A 319 11.33 -25.73 19.13
N SER A 320 10.09 -25.26 19.00
CA SER A 320 9.09 -25.83 18.11
C SER A 320 8.45 -24.73 17.28
N PHE A 321 8.19 -25.05 16.02
CA PHE A 321 7.46 -24.20 15.09
C PHE A 321 6.21 -24.93 14.62
N LEU A 322 5.19 -24.16 14.27
CA LEU A 322 3.98 -24.64 13.62
C LEU A 322 3.89 -23.96 12.26
N LEU A 323 4.08 -24.73 11.19
CA LEU A 323 4.13 -24.23 9.81
C LEU A 323 2.76 -24.38 9.18
N ARG A 324 2.23 -23.34 8.54
CA ARG A 324 0.95 -23.43 7.83
C ARG A 324 1.08 -24.38 6.65
N VAL A 325 0.16 -25.34 6.56
CA VAL A 325 0.17 -26.32 5.45
C VAL A 325 0.00 -25.64 4.10
N HIS A 326 -0.81 -24.58 4.03
CA HIS A 326 -1.09 -23.83 2.81
C HIS A 326 0.14 -23.06 2.28
N ASP A 327 1.11 -22.75 3.15
CA ASP A 327 2.27 -21.93 2.81
C ASP A 327 3.57 -22.74 2.73
N LEU A 328 3.51 -24.08 2.77
CA LEU A 328 4.72 -24.93 2.73
C LEU A 328 5.52 -24.75 1.45
N ASP A 329 4.87 -24.48 0.32
CA ASP A 329 5.55 -24.22 -0.95
C ASP A 329 6.33 -22.90 -0.92
N ASP A 330 5.77 -21.86 -0.31
CA ASP A 330 6.41 -20.57 -0.13
C ASP A 330 7.57 -20.65 0.87
N ILE A 331 7.37 -21.34 2.00
CA ILE A 331 8.45 -21.63 2.97
C ILE A 331 9.59 -22.39 2.28
N ALA A 332 9.28 -23.45 1.53
CA ALA A 332 10.29 -24.24 0.84
C ALA A 332 11.05 -23.42 -0.22
N THR A 333 10.34 -22.51 -0.90
CA THR A 333 10.94 -21.58 -1.86
C THR A 333 11.91 -20.64 -1.15
N ALA A 334 11.54 -20.08 0.00
CA ALA A 334 12.39 -19.20 0.76
C ALA A 334 13.65 -19.91 1.29
N ILE A 335 13.50 -21.13 1.80
CA ILE A 335 14.64 -21.95 2.29
C ILE A 335 15.59 -22.26 1.14
N GLY A 336 15.06 -22.72 -0.01
CA GLY A 336 15.85 -23.07 -1.17
C GLY A 336 16.56 -21.86 -1.82
N GLY A 337 15.92 -20.69 -1.77
CA GLY A 337 16.43 -19.46 -2.37
C GLY A 337 17.43 -18.71 -1.50
N TRP A 338 17.04 -18.40 -0.26
CA TRP A 338 17.71 -17.45 0.62
C TRP A 338 18.19 -18.05 1.95
N ASP A 339 17.98 -19.34 2.20
CA ASP A 339 18.30 -19.98 3.48
C ASP A 339 17.54 -19.35 4.67
N GLU A 340 16.31 -18.90 4.39
CA GLU A 340 15.37 -18.29 5.35
C GLU A 340 14.05 -19.04 5.36
N MET A 341 13.27 -18.90 6.43
CA MET A 341 11.95 -19.52 6.58
C MET A 341 10.86 -18.85 5.72
N GLY A 342 11.15 -17.73 5.07
CA GLY A 342 10.17 -16.92 4.36
C GLY A 342 9.32 -16.08 5.32
N HIS A 343 8.29 -15.40 4.80
CA HIS A 343 7.50 -14.48 5.60
C HIS A 343 7.07 -15.09 6.94
N SER A 344 7.29 -14.33 8.01
CA SER A 344 7.04 -14.77 9.40
C SER A 344 5.55 -15.04 9.69
N GLU A 345 4.64 -14.69 8.77
CA GLU A 345 3.24 -15.10 8.79
C GLU A 345 3.00 -16.55 8.32
N TYR A 346 3.98 -17.24 7.76
CA TYR A 346 3.79 -18.63 7.32
C TYR A 346 3.97 -19.64 8.45
N TYR A 347 4.46 -19.20 9.60
CA TYR A 347 4.72 -20.06 10.74
C TYR A 347 4.48 -19.35 12.07
N PHE A 348 4.28 -20.15 13.10
CA PHE A 348 4.37 -19.70 14.48
C PHE A 348 5.63 -20.27 15.14
N ARG A 349 6.26 -19.46 15.99
CA ARG A 349 7.36 -19.88 16.85
C ARG A 349 6.86 -20.04 18.28
N ARG A 350 7.30 -21.09 18.97
CA ARG A 350 7.01 -21.25 20.39
C ARG A 350 7.63 -20.12 21.22
N VAL A 351 6.84 -19.57 22.15
CA VAL A 351 7.21 -18.46 23.04
C VAL A 351 6.69 -18.66 24.46
N THR A 352 7.13 -17.80 25.40
CA THR A 352 6.45 -17.56 26.67
C THR A 352 5.96 -16.11 26.77
N LEU A 353 5.04 -15.82 27.69
CA LEU A 353 4.54 -14.45 27.89
C LEU A 353 5.61 -13.46 28.35
N ASP A 354 6.58 -13.93 29.14
CA ASP A 354 7.68 -13.11 29.67
C ASP A 354 8.84 -12.94 28.67
N GLU A 355 8.80 -13.63 27.53
CA GLU A 355 9.82 -13.52 26.48
C GLU A 355 9.78 -12.13 25.84
N ALA A 356 10.95 -11.65 25.39
CA ALA A 356 11.06 -10.38 24.69
C ALA A 356 10.17 -10.36 23.44
N PHE A 357 9.46 -9.26 23.24
CA PHE A 357 8.68 -9.04 22.02
C PHE A 357 9.55 -8.36 20.97
N ASP A 358 10.31 -9.18 20.26
CA ASP A 358 11.17 -8.71 19.18
C ASP A 358 10.40 -8.68 17.85
N GLU A 359 10.73 -7.70 17.02
CA GLU A 359 10.23 -7.60 15.66
C GLU A 359 10.81 -8.77 14.84
N GLU A 360 9.93 -9.57 14.22
CA GLU A 360 10.34 -10.63 13.31
C GLU A 360 10.77 -9.98 11.98
N PRO A 361 11.90 -10.40 11.36
CA PRO A 361 12.27 -9.92 10.04
C PRO A 361 11.16 -10.21 9.02
N SER A 362 10.94 -9.32 8.06
CA SER A 362 9.90 -9.46 7.04
C SER A 362 10.03 -10.74 6.21
N ASP A 363 11.26 -11.13 5.92
CA ASP A 363 11.62 -12.33 5.14
C ASP A 363 11.83 -13.56 6.04
N GLY A 364 11.55 -13.40 7.34
CA GLY A 364 11.57 -14.45 8.34
C GLY A 364 12.92 -14.65 9.00
N ARG A 365 13.00 -15.74 9.75
CA ARG A 365 14.23 -16.17 10.43
C ARG A 365 15.07 -17.04 9.49
N ALA A 366 16.36 -17.14 9.79
CA ALA A 366 17.23 -18.13 9.18
C ALA A 366 16.61 -19.54 9.24
N ALA A 367 16.72 -20.28 8.14
CA ALA A 367 16.20 -21.62 8.03
C ALA A 367 16.87 -22.55 9.04
N PRO A 368 16.12 -23.44 9.70
CA PRO A 368 16.67 -24.55 10.45
C PRO A 368 17.56 -25.46 9.58
N PRO A 369 18.44 -26.27 10.21
CA PRO A 369 19.16 -27.31 9.49
C PRO A 369 18.20 -28.19 8.70
N PHE A 370 18.54 -28.53 7.46
CA PHE A 370 17.68 -29.35 6.59
C PHE A 370 17.19 -30.63 7.28
N ALA A 371 18.02 -31.27 8.10
CA ALA A 371 17.67 -32.50 8.84
C ALA A 371 16.54 -32.32 9.87
N ASP A 372 16.27 -31.10 10.31
CA ASP A 372 15.22 -30.76 11.28
C ASP A 372 13.88 -30.42 10.61
N LEU A 373 13.88 -30.21 9.29
CA LEU A 373 12.65 -29.91 8.55
C LEU A 373 11.71 -31.13 8.54
N PRO A 374 10.37 -30.92 8.59
CA PRO A 374 9.41 -32.01 8.41
C PRO A 374 9.52 -32.61 7.00
N HIS A 375 9.10 -33.86 6.83
CA HIS A 375 9.16 -34.56 5.54
C HIS A 375 8.35 -33.82 4.47
N ALA A 376 7.24 -33.20 4.85
CA ALA A 376 6.45 -32.33 3.98
C ALA A 376 7.29 -31.21 3.34
N LEU A 377 8.31 -30.68 4.04
CA LEU A 377 9.26 -29.71 3.46
C LEU A 377 10.45 -30.37 2.77
N HIS A 378 10.95 -31.52 3.24
CA HIS A 378 12.02 -32.25 2.54
C HIS A 378 11.67 -32.59 1.10
N ALA A 379 10.40 -32.90 0.84
CA ALA A 379 9.90 -33.18 -0.50
C ALA A 379 9.92 -31.96 -1.42
N LEU A 380 9.94 -30.75 -0.86
CA LEU A 380 9.76 -29.48 -1.56
C LEU A 380 11.05 -28.65 -1.66
N VAL A 381 11.94 -28.78 -0.68
CA VAL A 381 13.20 -28.05 -0.63
C VAL A 381 14.26 -28.82 -1.43
N HIS A 382 14.68 -28.23 -2.56
CA HIS A 382 15.76 -28.76 -3.38
C HIS A 382 17.11 -28.45 -2.73
N VAL A 383 17.76 -29.47 -2.14
CA VAL A 383 19.08 -29.35 -1.51
C VAL A 383 20.12 -28.83 -2.50
N GLU A 384 20.11 -29.41 -3.70
CA GLU A 384 20.82 -28.84 -4.85
C GLU A 384 19.86 -27.91 -5.59
N PRO A 385 20.24 -26.65 -5.87
CA PRO A 385 19.34 -25.73 -6.54
C PRO A 385 19.00 -26.24 -7.94
N LEU A 386 17.71 -26.14 -8.31
CA LEU A 386 17.28 -26.47 -9.66
C LEU A 386 18.01 -25.55 -10.64
N ARG A 387 18.48 -26.13 -11.74
CA ARG A 387 19.21 -25.42 -12.79
C ARG A 387 18.49 -25.65 -14.11
N THR A 388 17.97 -24.57 -14.67
CA THR A 388 17.17 -24.58 -15.90
C THR A 388 17.80 -23.68 -16.96
N THR A 389 17.55 -23.98 -18.22
CA THR A 389 18.02 -23.23 -19.39
C THR A 389 16.86 -22.56 -20.09
N ILE A 390 17.04 -21.30 -20.49
CA ILE A 390 16.10 -20.60 -21.36
C ILE A 390 16.14 -21.21 -22.75
N THR A 391 15.02 -21.77 -23.21
CA THR A 391 14.87 -22.38 -24.54
C THR A 391 14.25 -21.44 -25.55
N HIS A 392 13.47 -20.45 -25.08
CA HIS A 392 12.83 -19.44 -25.90
C HIS A 392 12.68 -18.13 -25.14
N VAL A 393 12.82 -17.01 -25.84
CA VAL A 393 12.58 -15.65 -25.33
C VAL A 393 11.50 -15.04 -26.22
N ALA A 394 10.39 -14.61 -25.62
CA ALA A 394 9.30 -13.95 -26.34
C ALA A 394 9.71 -12.54 -26.78
N ASP A 395 8.93 -11.94 -27.68
CA ASP A 395 9.10 -10.53 -28.01
C ASP A 395 8.71 -9.65 -26.80
N PRO A 396 9.53 -8.66 -26.42
CA PRO A 396 9.21 -7.75 -25.32
C PRO A 396 7.96 -6.93 -25.63
N ASN A 397 7.08 -6.78 -24.65
CA ASN A 397 5.92 -5.90 -24.76
C ASN A 397 6.29 -4.48 -24.34
N LEU A 398 6.58 -3.62 -25.33
CA LEU A 398 7.02 -2.25 -25.09
C LEU A 398 5.95 -1.35 -24.44
N ASP A 399 4.68 -1.73 -24.55
CA ASP A 399 3.57 -0.98 -23.93
C ASP A 399 3.48 -1.22 -22.41
N GLU A 400 4.21 -2.22 -21.90
CA GLU A 400 4.33 -2.58 -20.48
C GLU A 400 5.70 -2.21 -19.90
N GLU A 401 6.56 -1.50 -20.65
CA GLU A 401 7.81 -0.95 -20.15
C GLU A 401 7.56 0.35 -19.34
N ASP A 402 8.36 0.54 -18.29
CA ASP A 402 8.40 1.80 -17.52
C ASP A 402 9.85 2.24 -17.35
N ASP A 403 10.15 3.47 -17.78
CA ASP A 403 11.49 4.05 -17.79
C ASP A 403 12.60 3.12 -18.34
N GLY A 404 12.23 2.30 -19.33
CA GLY A 404 13.14 1.36 -20.00
C GLY A 404 13.43 0.08 -19.21
N GLU A 405 12.80 -0.13 -18.05
CA GLU A 405 12.72 -1.42 -17.39
C GLU A 405 11.48 -2.18 -17.86
N GLY A 406 11.61 -3.48 -18.08
CA GLY A 406 10.51 -4.33 -18.51
C GLY A 406 10.71 -5.77 -18.10
N THR A 407 9.68 -6.58 -18.31
CA THR A 407 9.73 -8.03 -18.10
C THR A 407 9.48 -8.73 -19.43
N VAL A 408 10.29 -9.74 -19.76
CA VAL A 408 10.10 -10.57 -20.95
C VAL A 408 9.85 -12.01 -20.55
N MET A 409 8.84 -12.61 -21.17
CA MET A 409 8.50 -14.01 -20.93
C MET A 409 9.48 -14.93 -21.64
N CYS A 410 10.09 -15.85 -20.88
CA CYS A 410 11.01 -16.85 -21.36
C CYS A 410 10.45 -18.25 -21.08
N THR A 411 10.67 -19.20 -21.99
CA THR A 411 10.33 -20.62 -21.79
C THR A 411 11.55 -21.37 -21.27
N LEU A 412 11.32 -22.25 -20.30
CA LEU A 412 12.34 -23.06 -19.65
C LEU A 412 12.39 -24.48 -20.22
N ASP A 413 13.50 -25.18 -20.01
CA ASP A 413 13.66 -26.62 -20.30
C ASP A 413 13.17 -27.54 -19.17
N LEU A 414 12.82 -26.97 -18.01
CA LEU A 414 12.22 -27.66 -16.88
C LEU A 414 10.77 -27.21 -16.68
N GLY A 415 9.95 -28.08 -16.08
CA GLY A 415 8.56 -27.81 -15.75
C GLY A 415 8.19 -28.13 -14.30
N GLU A 416 6.88 -28.20 -14.04
CA GLU A 416 6.30 -28.57 -12.74
C GLU A 416 6.82 -29.92 -12.24
N ASP A 417 6.93 -30.91 -13.14
CA ASP A 417 7.33 -32.28 -12.78
C ASP A 417 8.80 -32.36 -12.32
N ASP A 418 9.61 -31.36 -12.68
CA ASP A 418 11.00 -31.21 -12.25
C ASP A 418 11.12 -30.43 -10.92
N GLY A 419 10.00 -29.98 -10.36
CA GLY A 419 9.93 -29.27 -9.08
C GLY A 419 9.90 -27.75 -9.18
N LEU A 420 9.68 -27.19 -10.39
CA LEU A 420 9.39 -25.76 -10.54
C LEU A 420 7.99 -25.42 -10.02
N ARG A 421 7.82 -24.24 -9.43
CA ARG A 421 6.53 -23.79 -8.85
C ARG A 421 6.18 -22.38 -9.28
N PHE A 422 4.88 -22.07 -9.24
CA PHE A 422 4.38 -20.74 -9.56
C PHE A 422 4.99 -19.72 -8.59
N ASN A 423 5.31 -18.54 -9.11
CA ASN A 423 5.95 -17.45 -8.38
C ASN A 423 7.34 -17.77 -7.78
N MET A 424 7.95 -18.91 -8.14
CA MET A 424 9.28 -19.24 -7.67
C MET A 424 10.32 -18.32 -8.34
N PRO A 425 11.20 -17.67 -7.56
CA PRO A 425 12.23 -16.80 -8.11
C PRO A 425 13.37 -17.63 -8.72
N LEU A 426 13.92 -17.10 -9.80
CA LEU A 426 15.03 -17.68 -10.55
C LEU A 426 16.09 -16.61 -10.83
N TYR A 427 17.35 -17.01 -10.70
CA TYR A 427 18.50 -16.12 -10.78
C TYR A 427 19.55 -16.69 -11.73
N SER A 428 20.19 -15.86 -12.54
CA SER A 428 21.40 -16.30 -13.24
C SER A 428 22.50 -16.64 -12.22
N PRO A 429 23.25 -17.75 -12.39
CA PRO A 429 24.40 -18.03 -11.54
C PRO A 429 25.41 -16.87 -11.51
N PRO A 430 26.03 -16.58 -10.35
CA PRO A 430 26.93 -15.44 -10.19
C PRO A 430 28.18 -15.51 -11.08
N ASP A 431 28.61 -16.70 -11.50
CA ASP A 431 29.73 -16.93 -12.40
C ASP A 431 29.44 -16.60 -13.88
N THR A 432 28.18 -16.34 -14.23
CA THR A 432 27.78 -16.02 -15.62
C THR A 432 27.90 -14.53 -15.95
N GLY A 433 27.93 -13.65 -14.96
CA GLY A 433 27.92 -12.18 -15.14
C GLY A 433 26.66 -11.64 -15.82
N ARG A 434 25.58 -12.43 -15.90
CA ARG A 434 24.33 -12.04 -16.56
C ARG A 434 23.39 -11.23 -15.66
N HIS A 435 23.42 -11.49 -14.35
CA HIS A 435 22.61 -10.82 -13.32
C HIS A 435 21.10 -10.84 -13.62
N LEU A 436 20.60 -11.90 -14.25
CA LEU A 436 19.18 -12.07 -14.54
C LEU A 436 18.42 -12.44 -13.28
N LYS A 437 17.22 -11.87 -13.14
CA LYS A 437 16.25 -12.21 -12.10
C LYS A 437 14.87 -12.34 -12.73
N GLY A 438 14.12 -13.36 -12.34
CA GLY A 438 12.77 -13.57 -12.84
C GLY A 438 11.93 -14.45 -11.93
N TRP A 439 10.63 -14.52 -12.22
CA TRP A 439 9.66 -15.31 -11.48
C TRP A 439 8.88 -16.20 -12.42
N ILE A 440 8.54 -17.40 -11.97
CA ILE A 440 7.73 -18.32 -12.78
C ILE A 440 6.28 -17.83 -12.81
N TRP A 441 5.75 -17.61 -14.01
CA TRP A 441 4.43 -17.01 -14.25
C TRP A 441 3.46 -17.95 -14.96
N GLU A 442 3.95 -18.91 -15.74
CA GLU A 442 3.08 -19.91 -16.35
C GLU A 442 3.63 -21.30 -16.04
N MET A 443 2.76 -22.14 -15.50
CA MET A 443 3.10 -23.50 -15.12
C MET A 443 2.78 -24.46 -16.27
N ALA A 444 3.71 -25.37 -16.54
CA ALA A 444 3.48 -26.52 -17.41
C ALA A 444 4.32 -27.72 -16.94
N PRO A 445 3.87 -28.96 -17.15
CA PRO A 445 4.56 -30.17 -16.65
C PRO A 445 6.05 -30.26 -17.00
N HIS A 446 6.44 -29.80 -18.20
CA HIS A 446 7.80 -30.00 -18.73
C HIS A 446 8.49 -28.73 -19.26
N ALA A 447 7.82 -27.57 -19.20
CA ALA A 447 8.36 -26.32 -19.77
C ALA A 447 7.62 -25.10 -19.20
N CYS A 448 7.92 -24.73 -17.96
CA CYS A 448 7.34 -23.53 -17.35
C CYS A 448 7.82 -22.26 -18.08
N LYS A 449 7.10 -21.15 -17.87
CA LYS A 449 7.55 -19.83 -18.32
C LYS A 449 7.91 -18.94 -17.15
N VAL A 450 9.01 -18.21 -17.31
CA VAL A 450 9.54 -17.25 -16.35
C VAL A 450 9.48 -15.85 -16.96
N GLY A 451 8.97 -14.89 -16.21
CA GLY A 451 9.09 -13.47 -16.52
C GLY A 451 10.42 -12.97 -16.00
N VAL A 452 11.35 -12.64 -16.91
CA VAL A 452 12.70 -12.17 -16.57
C VAL A 452 12.79 -10.68 -16.78
N GLN A 453 13.30 -9.97 -15.76
CA GLN A 453 13.49 -8.53 -15.83
C GLN A 453 14.64 -8.17 -16.78
N TYR A 454 14.49 -7.05 -17.49
CA TYR A 454 15.54 -6.46 -18.31
C TYR A 454 15.48 -4.93 -18.24
N ARG A 455 16.56 -4.28 -18.66
CA ARG A 455 16.65 -2.82 -18.82
C ARG A 455 17.17 -2.48 -20.21
N ARG A 456 16.71 -1.36 -20.77
CA ARG A 456 17.21 -0.81 -22.03
C ARG A 456 18.34 0.19 -21.81
N GLY A 457 19.34 0.12 -22.68
CA GLY A 457 20.41 1.09 -22.79
C GLY A 457 19.95 2.42 -23.39
N GLU A 458 20.84 3.41 -23.43
CA GLU A 458 20.58 4.74 -24.01
C GLU A 458 20.19 4.68 -25.50
N ASP A 459 20.59 3.63 -26.21
CA ASP A 459 20.25 3.39 -27.62
C ASP A 459 18.92 2.65 -27.82
N GLY A 460 18.23 2.31 -26.72
CA GLY A 460 17.00 1.54 -26.73
C GLY A 460 17.21 0.05 -27.01
N THR A 461 18.42 -0.49 -26.98
CA THR A 461 18.60 -1.95 -27.01
C THR A 461 18.46 -2.51 -25.60
N ILE A 462 17.97 -3.75 -25.48
CA ILE A 462 17.94 -4.42 -24.19
C ILE A 462 19.38 -4.77 -23.80
N GLU A 463 19.92 -4.05 -22.82
CA GLU A 463 21.24 -4.32 -22.27
C GLU A 463 21.12 -5.44 -21.23
N HIS A 464 21.93 -6.49 -21.38
CA HIS A 464 21.97 -7.62 -20.44
C HIS A 464 20.66 -8.41 -20.23
N GLY A 465 19.67 -8.29 -21.11
CA GLY A 465 18.43 -9.09 -21.06
C GLY A 465 18.63 -10.57 -21.41
N PRO A 466 17.63 -11.43 -21.13
CA PRO A 466 17.75 -12.88 -21.29
C PRO A 466 17.93 -13.28 -22.75
N VAL A 467 18.72 -14.34 -22.98
CA VAL A 467 18.89 -14.98 -24.28
C VAL A 467 18.69 -16.49 -24.18
N ILE A 468 18.40 -17.12 -25.33
CA ILE A 468 18.37 -18.58 -25.43
C ILE A 468 19.73 -19.15 -25.02
N GLY A 469 19.71 -20.14 -24.14
CA GLY A 469 20.90 -20.77 -23.57
C GLY A 469 21.34 -20.21 -22.22
N ASP A 470 20.76 -19.08 -21.76
CA ASP A 470 21.02 -18.60 -20.41
C ASP A 470 20.53 -19.61 -19.37
N ILE A 471 21.30 -19.71 -18.29
CA ILE A 471 21.04 -20.62 -17.19
C ILE A 471 20.46 -19.80 -16.04
N LEU A 472 19.37 -20.30 -15.46
CA LEU A 472 18.79 -19.77 -14.24
C LEU A 472 18.77 -20.85 -13.15
N THR A 473 18.84 -20.42 -11.90
CA THR A 473 18.83 -21.31 -10.73
C THR A 473 17.93 -20.78 -9.64
N THR A 474 17.42 -21.67 -8.80
CA THR A 474 16.57 -21.31 -7.65
C THR A 474 17.33 -20.68 -6.49
N ARG A 475 18.67 -20.76 -6.47
CA ARG A 475 19.50 -20.16 -5.41
C ARG A 475 19.72 -18.67 -5.69
N ALA A 476 19.43 -17.82 -4.71
CA ALA A 476 19.76 -16.41 -4.81
C ALA A 476 21.29 -16.22 -4.75
N PRO A 477 21.85 -15.26 -5.51
CA PRO A 477 23.26 -14.90 -5.37
C PRO A 477 23.50 -14.21 -4.02
N ASP A 478 24.66 -14.46 -3.39
CA ASP A 478 25.06 -13.74 -2.18
C ASP A 478 25.19 -12.23 -2.48
N GLU A 479 24.30 -11.41 -1.90
CA GLU A 479 24.31 -9.94 -2.09
C GLU A 479 25.57 -9.25 -1.52
N SER A 480 26.42 -10.00 -0.80
CA SER A 480 27.71 -9.49 -0.27
C SER A 480 28.78 -9.24 -1.34
N LEU A 481 28.52 -9.56 -2.61
CA LEU A 481 29.48 -9.40 -3.73
C LEU A 481 29.09 -8.32 -4.76
N SER A 482 27.98 -7.62 -4.56
CA SER A 482 27.56 -6.48 -5.40
C SER A 482 27.73 -5.18 -4.63
N GLY A 483 28.93 -4.59 -4.75
CA GLY A 483 29.26 -3.24 -4.24
C GLY A 483 28.90 -2.12 -5.21
#